data_AF-A0A1F7WR21-F1
#
_entry.id   AF-A0A1F7WR21-F1
#
_cell.length_a   1.000
_cell.length_b   1.000
_cell.length_c   1.000
_cell.angle_alpha   90.00
_cell.angle_beta   90.00
_cell.angle_gamma   90.00
#
_symmetry.space_group_name_H-M   'P 1'
#
loop_
_entity.id
_entity.type
_entity.pdbx_description
1 polymer ?
#
loop_
_entity_poly.entity_id
_entity_poly.type
_entity_poly.pdbx_seq_one_letter_code
_entity_poly.pdbx_strand_id
1 'polypeptide(L)'
;MFLSSFSKKSVISTALMAIILFSGTAYAEAKIFKIKAKPVDEVKTEAAKEEAEVTIDTEIMAKEAAKKQPKPKKELKKESKKSASAKVRAAVKKAAAPAAGAYDEYGIAVEEKMFSKSSGDVPVHVIRVDMNRGLVHPKIVLAEGNKLGSRGTLTQICKNYDAVAGVNGSFFDAKTFAAVGYLMIDGRAIQAPLIVKARTTFGITRDNKVLIGKPKFRRRIRPENDFFSMIDGINKKCGYGEIVIYTSDYVKKVAVPKGGMGYIFDGAGVVTGLVRAEAKIPEEGGLLMVSEEHLHRFKNTAAGTKILFTQSLMSPWDSVRDAFGSGMLLVTDAKITFDQSREEVGRYLMGDAPRTAIGITAANELVMAVADGRSSSYRGVDFDEIAQIMIDCGCTDAIALDGGGSSTLVYKGGVLNNVSDKGGLRKIANALVLLKAK
;
A
#
# COMPACT_ATOMS: atom_id res chain seq x y z
N MET A 1 -45.68 66.99 -15.09
CA MET A 1 -46.92 66.61 -15.78
C MET A 1 -47.01 65.09 -15.76
N PHE A 2 -48.07 64.57 -15.09
CA PHE A 2 -48.64 63.21 -15.15
C PHE A 2 -47.76 62.00 -14.77
N LEU A 3 -47.87 61.49 -13.54
CA LEU A 3 -48.82 60.48 -12.98
C LEU A 3 -48.35 59.04 -13.29
N SER A 4 -48.30 58.02 -12.41
CA SER A 4 -48.61 57.75 -10.99
C SER A 4 -48.50 56.20 -10.86
N SER A 5 -47.89 55.51 -9.87
CA SER A 5 -48.24 55.34 -8.43
C SER A 5 -48.36 53.84 -8.09
N PHE A 6 -48.11 53.53 -6.81
CA PHE A 6 -48.27 52.29 -6.01
C PHE A 6 -47.08 51.30 -5.98
N SER A 7 -46.29 51.11 -4.90
CA SER A 7 -46.39 51.12 -3.42
C SER A 7 -46.63 49.75 -2.74
N LYS A 8 -45.55 49.27 -2.08
CA LYS A 8 -45.41 48.55 -0.79
C LYS A 8 -46.16 47.23 -0.52
N LYS A 9 -45.39 46.17 -0.20
CA LYS A 9 -45.33 45.39 1.08
C LYS A 9 -44.50 44.09 0.86
N SER A 10 -43.43 43.85 1.64
CA SER A 10 -43.37 42.93 2.80
C SER A 10 -42.84 41.51 2.45
N VAL A 11 -41.58 41.14 2.76
CA VAL A 11 -41.11 40.30 3.92
C VAL A 11 -41.20 38.77 3.69
N ILE A 12 -40.01 38.12 3.69
CA ILE A 12 -39.63 36.76 4.15
C ILE A 12 -40.22 35.52 3.45
N SER A 13 -39.34 34.69 2.86
CA SER A 13 -39.04 33.28 3.27
C SER A 13 -38.20 32.59 2.18
N THR A 14 -36.90 32.33 2.42
CA THR A 14 -36.29 31.01 2.72
C THR A 14 -36.40 29.95 1.60
N ALA A 15 -35.26 29.29 1.33
CA ALA A 15 -35.04 28.09 0.52
C ALA A 15 -34.76 28.27 -0.99
N LEU A 16 -33.48 28.45 -1.32
CA LEU A 16 -32.87 27.74 -2.45
C LEU A 16 -31.41 27.40 -2.10
N MET A 17 -31.26 26.50 -1.14
CA MET A 17 -30.03 25.79 -0.82
C MET A 17 -30.25 24.32 -1.18
N ALA A 18 -29.27 23.72 -1.87
CA ALA A 18 -29.17 22.31 -2.23
C ALA A 18 -30.17 21.78 -3.29
N ILE A 19 -29.63 21.25 -4.39
CA ILE A 19 -29.98 19.97 -5.06
C ILE A 19 -29.07 19.88 -6.29
N ILE A 20 -27.92 19.19 -6.16
CA ILE A 20 -27.39 18.30 -7.20
C ILE A 20 -26.74 17.15 -6.44
N LEU A 21 -27.49 16.08 -6.23
CA LEU A 21 -27.00 14.85 -5.64
C LEU A 21 -27.69 13.64 -6.29
N PHE A 22 -26.85 12.62 -6.52
CA PHE A 22 -27.10 11.22 -6.83
C PHE A 22 -27.35 10.81 -8.29
N SER A 23 -26.27 10.37 -8.94
CA SER A 23 -26.27 9.09 -9.65
C SER A 23 -25.58 8.04 -8.77
N GLY A 24 -26.29 6.95 -8.51
CA GLY A 24 -25.90 5.90 -7.59
C GLY A 24 -24.76 5.03 -8.09
N THR A 25 -23.87 4.67 -7.17
CA THR A 25 -23.20 3.37 -7.15
C THR A 25 -23.32 2.84 -5.74
N ALA A 26 -23.71 1.57 -5.63
CA ALA A 26 -24.10 0.89 -4.41
C ALA A 26 -23.04 1.00 -3.30
N TYR A 27 -23.40 1.61 -2.17
CA TYR A 27 -22.67 1.49 -0.91
C TYR A 27 -23.07 0.18 -0.25
N ALA A 28 -22.35 -0.90 -0.55
CA ALA A 28 -22.31 -2.06 0.33
C ALA A 28 -21.26 -1.78 1.42
N GLU A 29 -21.74 -1.71 2.66
CA GLU A 29 -21.00 -1.73 3.94
C GLU A 29 -19.67 -0.95 4.00
N ALA A 30 -19.73 0.28 4.50
CA ALA A 30 -18.56 0.94 5.07
C ALA A 30 -18.12 0.15 6.33
N LYS A 31 -17.18 -0.79 6.18
CA LYS A 31 -16.47 -1.36 7.32
C LYS A 31 -15.64 -0.24 7.96
N ILE A 32 -16.19 0.32 9.04
CA ILE A 32 -15.45 1.09 10.03
C ILE A 32 -14.24 0.23 10.39
N PHE A 33 -13.03 0.74 10.12
CA PHE A 33 -11.83 0.13 10.68
C PHE A 33 -11.98 0.19 12.20
N LYS A 34 -12.30 -0.95 12.83
CA LYS A 34 -12.05 -1.14 14.26
C LYS A 34 -10.55 -0.90 14.44
N ILE A 35 -10.21 0.22 15.06
CA ILE A 35 -8.86 0.49 15.53
C ILE A 35 -8.67 -0.44 16.74
N LYS A 36 -7.58 -1.22 16.70
CA LYS A 36 -7.06 -2.22 17.65
C LYS A 36 -7.75 -3.58 17.88
N ALA A 37 -6.86 -4.53 18.21
CA ALA A 37 -6.95 -5.99 18.18
C ALA A 37 -7.06 -6.59 19.59
N LYS A 38 -7.63 -7.81 19.70
CA LYS A 38 -7.39 -8.72 20.82
C LYS A 38 -6.39 -9.81 20.39
N PRO A 39 -5.51 -10.28 21.29
CA PRO A 39 -4.56 -11.35 21.02
C PRO A 39 -5.30 -12.69 20.81
N VAL A 40 -4.77 -13.51 19.91
CA VAL A 40 -5.22 -14.88 19.71
C VAL A 40 -4.54 -15.73 20.77
N ASP A 41 -5.31 -16.20 21.75
CA ASP A 41 -5.17 -17.55 22.30
C ASP A 41 -6.51 -18.02 22.90
N GLU A 42 -6.86 -19.25 22.51
CA GLU A 42 -7.84 -20.21 23.06
C GLU A 42 -9.36 -19.91 23.08
N VAL A 43 -10.13 -20.64 22.26
CA VAL A 43 -11.00 -21.79 22.66
C VAL A 43 -12.13 -22.02 21.62
N LYS A 44 -12.11 -23.23 21.03
CA LYS A 44 -13.17 -24.18 20.63
C LYS A 44 -14.55 -23.71 20.08
N THR A 45 -14.90 -24.37 18.96
CA THR A 45 -16.21 -24.86 18.49
C THR A 45 -17.48 -24.40 19.20
N GLU A 46 -18.44 -23.84 18.44
CA GLU A 46 -19.72 -24.51 18.09
C GLU A 46 -20.55 -23.66 17.12
N ALA A 47 -21.31 -24.35 16.27
CA ALA A 47 -22.23 -23.78 15.31
C ALA A 47 -23.61 -23.56 15.93
N ALA A 48 -24.29 -22.45 15.63
CA ALA A 48 -25.75 -22.40 15.63
C ALA A 48 -26.24 -21.24 14.76
N LYS A 49 -27.26 -21.57 13.96
CA LYS A 49 -28.11 -20.67 13.17
C LYS A 49 -28.91 -19.75 14.10
N GLU A 50 -29.15 -18.51 13.68
CA GLU A 50 -30.50 -17.93 13.74
C GLU A 50 -30.59 -16.71 12.81
N GLU A 51 -31.52 -16.82 11.87
CA GLU A 51 -31.98 -15.75 10.99
C GLU A 51 -32.96 -14.86 11.76
N ALA A 52 -32.88 -13.55 11.56
CA ALA A 52 -34.00 -12.64 11.81
C ALA A 52 -34.09 -11.67 10.62
N GLU A 53 -35.17 -11.87 9.88
CA GLU A 53 -35.62 -11.21 8.68
C GLU A 53 -36.12 -9.78 8.99
N VAL A 54 -35.77 -8.79 8.17
CA VAL A 54 -36.51 -7.52 8.10
C VAL A 54 -36.81 -7.25 6.62
N THR A 55 -38.09 -7.41 6.29
CA THR A 55 -38.68 -7.20 4.97
C THR A 55 -38.65 -5.71 4.61
N ILE A 56 -38.26 -5.38 3.37
CA ILE A 56 -38.52 -4.06 2.78
C ILE A 56 -39.32 -4.25 1.49
N ASP A 57 -40.46 -3.56 1.46
CA ASP A 57 -41.48 -3.49 0.42
C ASP A 57 -40.91 -2.98 -0.92
N THR A 58 -41.15 -3.71 -2.01
CA THR A 58 -40.60 -3.41 -3.35
C THR A 58 -41.72 -3.26 -4.39
N GLU A 59 -42.62 -2.29 -4.20
CA GLU A 59 -43.69 -2.03 -5.15
C GLU A 59 -43.74 -0.59 -5.71
N ILE A 60 -42.61 0.09 -5.91
CA ILE A 60 -42.60 1.35 -6.68
C ILE A 60 -41.32 1.53 -7.51
N MET A 61 -40.90 0.57 -8.33
CA MET A 61 -39.79 0.83 -9.30
C MET A 61 -39.92 0.08 -10.65
N ALA A 62 -40.93 -0.78 -10.82
CA ALA A 62 -40.98 -1.69 -11.98
C ALA A 62 -41.73 -1.16 -13.22
N LYS A 63 -42.33 0.05 -13.21
CA LYS A 63 -43.20 0.51 -14.31
C LYS A 63 -42.66 1.60 -15.25
N GLU A 64 -41.45 2.12 -15.07
CA GLU A 64 -40.95 3.25 -15.90
C GLU A 64 -39.72 2.95 -16.78
N ALA A 65 -39.21 1.72 -16.84
CA ALA A 65 -38.02 1.39 -17.66
C ALA A 65 -38.32 1.05 -19.14
N ALA A 66 -39.58 1.09 -19.58
CA ALA A 66 -39.99 0.67 -20.92
C ALA A 66 -40.59 1.83 -21.75
N LYS A 67 -39.77 2.80 -22.16
CA LYS A 67 -39.97 3.57 -23.42
C LYS A 67 -38.81 4.52 -23.71
N LYS A 68 -38.34 4.45 -24.97
CA LYS A 68 -37.44 5.36 -25.71
C LYS A 68 -35.94 5.00 -25.72
N GLN A 69 -35.59 4.12 -26.66
CA GLN A 69 -34.28 4.12 -27.33
C GLN A 69 -34.21 5.25 -28.37
N PRO A 70 -33.00 5.72 -28.71
CA PRO A 70 -32.66 5.99 -30.12
C PRO A 70 -31.39 5.26 -30.59
N LYS A 71 -31.37 4.96 -31.90
CA LYS A 71 -30.38 4.22 -32.70
C LYS A 71 -29.17 5.10 -33.15
N PRO A 72 -28.09 4.51 -33.73
CA PRO A 72 -26.70 4.98 -33.57
C PRO A 72 -26.17 5.83 -34.74
N LYS A 73 -25.05 6.56 -34.52
CA LYS A 73 -24.24 7.16 -35.58
C LYS A 73 -22.77 6.70 -35.54
N LYS A 74 -22.41 6.05 -36.65
CA LYS A 74 -21.13 5.84 -37.38
C LYS A 74 -19.80 5.71 -36.63
N GLU A 75 -19.17 4.58 -36.93
CA GLU A 75 -17.82 4.11 -36.58
C GLU A 75 -16.70 4.95 -37.18
N LEU A 76 -15.63 5.11 -36.39
CA LEU A 76 -14.26 5.30 -36.86
C LEU A 76 -13.43 4.12 -36.33
N LYS A 77 -12.92 3.30 -37.26
CA LYS A 77 -12.12 2.11 -36.98
C LYS A 77 -10.86 2.48 -36.19
N LYS A 78 -10.69 1.88 -35.00
CA LYS A 78 -9.37 1.70 -34.35
C LYS A 78 -9.08 0.21 -34.29
N GLU A 79 -8.06 -0.19 -35.06
CA GLU A 79 -7.53 -1.54 -35.09
C GLU A 79 -7.09 -2.04 -33.70
N SER A 80 -7.32 -3.32 -33.49
CA SER A 80 -7.25 -4.05 -32.24
C SER A 80 -5.81 -4.29 -31.76
N LYS A 81 -5.40 -3.61 -30.68
CA LYS A 81 -4.18 -3.94 -29.89
C LYS A 81 -4.33 -5.14 -28.94
N LYS A 82 -5.50 -5.80 -28.90
CA LYS A 82 -5.73 -6.97 -28.01
C LYS A 82 -5.04 -8.27 -28.46
N SER A 83 -4.75 -8.43 -29.76
CA SER A 83 -4.17 -9.67 -30.32
C SER A 83 -2.68 -9.84 -30.01
N ALA A 84 -1.92 -8.73 -29.94
CA ALA A 84 -0.49 -8.76 -29.65
C ALA A 84 -0.18 -9.11 -28.18
N SER A 85 -1.00 -8.63 -27.24
CA SER A 85 -0.86 -8.92 -25.80
C SER A 85 -1.09 -10.40 -25.46
N ALA A 86 -2.07 -11.04 -26.09
CA ALA A 86 -2.35 -12.47 -25.90
C ALA A 86 -1.28 -13.37 -26.54
N LYS A 87 -0.76 -12.99 -27.72
CA LYS A 87 0.32 -13.72 -28.39
C LYS A 87 1.66 -13.60 -27.65
N VAL A 88 1.98 -12.46 -27.05
CA VAL A 88 3.17 -12.29 -26.21
C VAL A 88 3.04 -13.11 -24.91
N ARG A 89 1.88 -13.11 -24.25
CA ARG A 89 1.63 -13.98 -23.07
C ARG A 89 1.72 -15.48 -23.39
N ALA A 90 1.32 -15.90 -24.60
CA ALA A 90 1.44 -17.28 -25.04
C ALA A 90 2.87 -17.66 -25.46
N ALA A 91 3.64 -16.73 -26.03
CA ALA A 91 5.04 -16.97 -26.41
C ALA A 91 5.98 -17.05 -25.19
N VAL A 92 5.72 -16.25 -24.14
CA VAL A 92 6.47 -16.32 -22.86
C VAL A 92 6.18 -17.63 -22.12
N LYS A 93 5.02 -18.28 -22.35
CA LYS A 93 4.70 -19.62 -21.84
C LYS A 93 5.61 -20.75 -22.38
N LYS A 94 6.43 -20.47 -23.42
CA LYS A 94 7.29 -21.46 -24.09
C LYS A 94 8.80 -21.23 -23.86
N ALA A 95 9.19 -20.19 -23.10
CA ALA A 95 10.54 -20.10 -22.58
C ALA A 95 10.61 -21.03 -21.36
N ALA A 96 11.31 -22.16 -21.50
CA ALA A 96 11.57 -23.06 -20.39
C ALA A 96 12.23 -22.25 -19.27
N ALA A 97 11.58 -22.21 -18.10
CA ALA A 97 12.20 -21.69 -16.89
C ALA A 97 13.54 -22.41 -16.68
N PRO A 98 14.62 -21.72 -16.32
CA PRO A 98 15.85 -22.40 -15.92
C PRO A 98 15.49 -23.39 -14.80
N ALA A 99 16.04 -24.60 -14.86
CA ALA A 99 15.76 -25.65 -13.89
C ALA A 99 16.07 -25.12 -12.48
N ALA A 100 15.01 -24.75 -11.74
CA ALA A 100 15.12 -24.42 -10.33
C ALA A 100 15.76 -25.61 -9.61
N GLY A 101 16.60 -25.34 -8.61
CA GLY A 101 16.98 -26.38 -7.66
C GLY A 101 15.73 -27.10 -7.15
N ALA A 102 15.86 -28.37 -6.74
CA ALA A 102 14.71 -29.12 -6.22
C ALA A 102 14.04 -28.33 -5.08
N TYR A 103 12.76 -27.99 -5.25
CA TYR A 103 11.97 -27.35 -4.19
C TYR A 103 11.94 -28.22 -2.95
N ASP A 104 12.19 -27.60 -1.81
CA ASP A 104 12.16 -28.23 -0.50
C ASP A 104 10.72 -28.49 0.00
N GLU A 105 10.61 -28.91 1.28
CA GLU A 105 9.35 -29.16 1.98
C GLU A 105 8.45 -27.91 2.14
N TYR A 106 8.97 -26.71 1.90
CA TYR A 106 8.25 -25.44 1.93
C TYR A 106 7.91 -24.92 0.53
N GLY A 107 8.26 -25.67 -0.52
CA GLY A 107 8.12 -25.19 -1.90
C GLY A 107 9.12 -24.08 -2.24
N ILE A 108 10.27 -24.07 -1.57
CA ILE A 108 11.34 -23.09 -1.72
C ILE A 108 12.56 -23.72 -2.39
N ALA A 109 13.13 -23.03 -3.38
CA ALA A 109 14.44 -23.34 -3.94
C ALA A 109 15.39 -22.16 -3.66
N VAL A 110 16.61 -22.47 -3.25
CA VAL A 110 17.67 -21.49 -2.99
C VAL A 110 18.76 -21.64 -4.04
N GLU A 111 19.18 -20.54 -4.64
CA GLU A 111 20.18 -20.49 -5.69
C GLU A 111 21.22 -19.41 -5.37
N GLU A 112 22.48 -19.70 -5.64
CA GLU A 112 23.55 -18.70 -5.72
C GLU A 112 24.03 -18.62 -7.17
N LYS A 113 24.18 -17.41 -7.68
CA LYS A 113 24.59 -17.12 -9.07
C LYS A 113 25.66 -16.05 -9.08
N MET A 114 26.43 -16.02 -10.15
CA MET A 114 27.34 -14.91 -10.44
C MET A 114 26.74 -14.06 -11.57
N PHE A 115 26.60 -12.76 -11.33
CA PHE A 115 26.27 -11.79 -12.37
C PHE A 115 27.56 -11.15 -12.90
N SER A 116 27.91 -11.49 -14.13
CA SER A 116 29.12 -10.97 -14.78
C SER A 116 28.88 -9.59 -15.37
N LYS A 117 29.76 -8.64 -15.02
CA LYS A 117 29.82 -7.29 -15.58
C LYS A 117 31.26 -6.87 -15.80
N SER A 118 31.47 -5.78 -16.53
CA SER A 118 32.81 -5.27 -16.87
C SER A 118 33.69 -4.95 -15.64
N SER A 119 33.10 -4.67 -14.49
CA SER A 119 33.82 -4.41 -13.24
C SER A 119 34.09 -5.66 -12.37
N GLY A 120 33.85 -6.86 -12.90
CA GLY A 120 33.99 -8.12 -12.19
C GLY A 120 32.65 -8.74 -11.79
N ASP A 121 32.69 -10.03 -11.44
CA ASP A 121 31.51 -10.81 -11.12
C ASP A 121 30.93 -10.46 -9.75
N VAL A 122 29.60 -10.37 -9.66
CA VAL A 122 28.87 -10.06 -8.42
C VAL A 122 28.06 -11.29 -7.98
N PRO A 123 28.24 -11.79 -6.75
CA PRO A 123 27.37 -12.82 -6.20
C PRO A 123 25.92 -12.34 -6.06
N VAL A 124 24.98 -13.20 -6.46
CA VAL A 124 23.54 -12.98 -6.38
C VAL A 124 22.90 -14.19 -5.73
N HIS A 125 22.20 -13.94 -4.63
CA HIS A 125 21.50 -14.93 -3.83
C HIS A 125 20.01 -14.84 -4.13
N VAL A 126 19.38 -15.97 -4.47
CA VAL A 126 18.00 -16.02 -4.94
C VAL A 126 17.22 -17.06 -4.15
N ILE A 127 16.05 -16.67 -3.66
CA ILE A 127 15.00 -17.57 -3.20
C ILE A 127 13.86 -17.56 -4.21
N ARG A 128 13.49 -18.75 -4.69
CA ARG A 128 12.28 -19.00 -5.46
C ARG A 128 11.25 -19.69 -4.60
N VAL A 129 9.99 -19.29 -4.72
CA VAL A 129 8.87 -19.89 -4.01
C VAL A 129 7.80 -20.27 -5.01
N ASP A 130 7.47 -21.55 -5.12
CA ASP A 130 6.35 -22.01 -5.94
C ASP A 130 5.02 -21.71 -5.22
N MET A 131 4.40 -20.57 -5.55
CA MET A 131 3.18 -20.11 -4.90
C MET A 131 1.97 -21.01 -5.21
N ASN A 132 2.05 -21.90 -6.19
CA ASN A 132 0.96 -22.83 -6.51
C ASN A 132 0.84 -23.96 -5.49
N ARG A 133 1.92 -24.28 -4.77
CA ARG A 133 1.92 -25.33 -3.73
C ARG A 133 1.21 -24.89 -2.46
N GLY A 134 1.13 -23.58 -2.21
CA GLY A 134 0.47 -23.04 -1.01
C GLY A 134 1.09 -23.46 0.32
N LEU A 135 2.35 -23.90 0.33
CA LEU A 135 3.05 -24.39 1.54
C LEU A 135 3.55 -23.25 2.44
N VAL A 136 3.77 -22.08 1.85
CA VAL A 136 4.09 -20.84 2.55
C VAL A 136 3.26 -19.71 1.97
N HIS A 137 3.10 -18.62 2.73
CA HIS A 137 2.50 -17.40 2.23
C HIS A 137 3.34 -16.17 2.56
N PRO A 138 3.43 -15.20 1.63
CA PRO A 138 4.14 -13.96 1.87
C PRO A 138 3.35 -13.08 2.86
N LYS A 139 4.11 -12.36 3.69
CA LYS A 139 3.59 -11.41 4.66
C LYS A 139 4.53 -10.22 4.76
N ILE A 140 3.97 -9.01 4.70
CA ILE A 140 4.71 -7.80 5.05
C ILE A 140 4.57 -7.57 6.54
N VAL A 141 5.70 -7.30 7.21
CA VAL A 141 5.77 -7.09 8.65
C VAL A 141 6.60 -5.87 8.99
N LEU A 142 6.29 -5.24 10.11
CA LEU A 142 7.21 -4.30 10.76
C LEU A 142 8.20 -5.08 11.65
N ALA A 143 9.29 -4.42 12.04
CA ALA A 143 10.34 -5.05 12.81
C ALA A 143 9.87 -5.63 14.15
N GLU A 144 8.95 -4.94 14.83
CA GLU A 144 8.34 -5.40 16.09
C GLU A 144 6.82 -5.16 16.07
N GLY A 145 6.05 -6.24 15.94
CA GLY A 145 4.59 -6.21 15.93
C GLY A 145 4.03 -5.20 14.93
N ASN A 146 3.02 -4.42 15.35
CA ASN A 146 2.42 -3.35 14.54
C ASN A 146 2.92 -1.94 14.92
N LYS A 147 4.17 -1.82 15.38
CA LYS A 147 4.71 -0.56 15.90
C LYS A 147 5.51 0.19 14.85
N LEU A 148 4.97 1.30 14.34
CA LEU A 148 5.70 2.15 13.39
C LEU A 148 6.94 2.76 14.05
N GLY A 149 8.05 2.77 13.32
CA GLY A 149 9.34 3.23 13.85
C GLY A 149 10.07 2.19 14.71
N SER A 150 9.54 0.96 14.83
CA SER A 150 10.31 -0.18 15.34
C SER A 150 11.48 -0.53 14.42
N ARG A 151 12.50 -1.19 14.96
CA ARG A 151 13.70 -1.56 14.20
C ARG A 151 14.28 -2.90 14.68
N GLY A 152 14.75 -3.70 13.74
CA GLY A 152 15.35 -5.00 14.02
C GLY A 152 16.18 -5.50 12.84
N THR A 153 17.11 -6.42 13.07
CA THR A 153 17.79 -7.10 11.96
C THR A 153 16.81 -8.06 11.29
N LEU A 154 17.00 -8.35 10.00
CA LEU A 154 16.11 -9.29 9.30
C LEU A 154 16.05 -10.66 9.98
N THR A 155 17.16 -11.15 10.54
CA THR A 155 17.20 -12.40 11.31
C THR A 155 16.31 -12.35 12.54
N GLN A 156 16.33 -11.25 13.30
CA GLN A 156 15.46 -11.06 14.45
C GLN A 156 13.99 -10.98 14.03
N ILE A 157 13.70 -10.30 12.92
CA ILE A 157 12.35 -10.21 12.37
C ILE A 157 11.86 -11.61 11.98
N CYS A 158 12.62 -12.37 11.20
CA CYS A 158 12.24 -13.72 10.80
C CYS A 158 11.98 -14.62 12.03
N LYS A 159 12.83 -14.52 13.05
CA LYS A 159 12.64 -15.22 14.33
C LYS A 159 11.35 -14.81 15.05
N ASN A 160 11.06 -13.51 15.15
CA ASN A 160 9.88 -12.99 15.84
C ASN A 160 8.56 -13.46 15.22
N TYR A 161 8.55 -13.70 13.91
CA TYR A 161 7.36 -14.11 13.16
C TYR A 161 7.34 -15.62 12.80
N ASP A 162 8.29 -16.43 13.31
CA ASP A 162 8.49 -17.83 12.89
C ASP A 162 8.54 -18.01 11.37
N ALA A 163 9.23 -17.10 10.68
CA ALA A 163 9.34 -17.11 9.23
C ALA A 163 10.37 -18.13 8.75
N VAL A 164 10.03 -18.87 7.70
CA VAL A 164 10.94 -19.82 7.03
C VAL A 164 12.02 -19.08 6.25
N ALA A 165 11.65 -17.96 5.63
CA ALA A 165 12.54 -17.10 4.88
C ALA A 165 12.11 -15.65 4.99
N GLY A 166 12.99 -14.73 4.63
CA GLY A 166 12.65 -13.33 4.51
C GLY A 166 13.69 -12.53 3.74
N VAL A 167 13.26 -11.35 3.30
CA VAL A 167 14.09 -10.33 2.67
C VAL A 167 13.74 -8.97 3.26
N ASN A 168 14.69 -8.03 3.30
CA ASN A 168 14.40 -6.67 3.76
C ASN A 168 13.30 -6.01 2.91
N GLY A 169 12.60 -5.03 3.50
CA GLY A 169 11.43 -4.41 2.87
C GLY A 169 11.71 -3.07 2.19
N SER A 170 10.68 -2.21 2.17
CA SER A 170 10.73 -0.89 1.55
C SER A 170 11.67 0.07 2.29
N PHE A 171 12.01 1.16 1.61
CA PHE A 171 12.75 2.28 2.21
C PHE A 171 12.12 2.78 3.51
N PHE A 172 12.97 3.34 4.36
CA PHE A 172 12.59 3.96 5.62
C PHE A 172 13.50 5.15 5.94
N ASP A 173 13.01 6.07 6.76
CA ASP A 173 13.80 7.16 7.30
C ASP A 173 14.75 6.62 8.38
N ALA A 174 16.07 6.75 8.19
CA ALA A 174 17.05 6.13 9.07
C ALA A 174 17.05 6.67 10.52
N LYS A 175 16.44 7.84 10.78
CA LYS A 175 16.36 8.43 12.12
C LYS A 175 15.11 7.94 12.86
N THR A 176 14.00 7.84 12.16
CA THR A 176 12.68 7.58 12.74
C THR A 176 12.16 6.18 12.49
N PHE A 177 12.76 5.44 11.55
CA PHE A 177 12.32 4.13 11.05
C PHE A 177 10.89 4.13 10.51
N ALA A 178 10.34 5.29 10.15
CA ALA A 178 9.09 5.39 9.42
C ALA A 178 9.30 4.94 7.97
N ALA A 179 8.34 4.24 7.39
CA ALA A 179 8.43 3.79 5.99
C ALA A 179 8.47 5.00 5.05
N VAL A 180 9.16 4.89 3.92
CA VAL A 180 9.16 5.91 2.87
C VAL A 180 8.28 5.39 1.75
N GLY A 181 6.97 5.59 1.87
CA GLY A 181 6.00 5.09 0.92
C GLY A 181 4.69 4.69 1.59
N TYR A 182 3.79 4.14 0.79
CA TYR A 182 2.58 3.50 1.30
C TYR A 182 2.98 2.23 2.05
N LEU A 183 2.42 1.99 3.23
CA LEU A 183 2.57 0.78 4.00
C LEU A 183 1.20 0.35 4.51
N MET A 184 0.79 -0.84 4.10
CA MET A 184 -0.46 -1.48 4.47
C MET A 184 -0.16 -2.86 5.02
N ILE A 185 -0.73 -3.17 6.19
CA ILE A 185 -0.57 -4.47 6.85
C ILE A 185 -1.96 -4.90 7.35
N ASP A 186 -2.37 -6.11 6.99
CA ASP A 186 -3.69 -6.67 7.36
C ASP A 186 -4.88 -5.77 6.98
N GLY A 187 -4.79 -5.14 5.81
CA GLY A 187 -5.78 -4.21 5.27
C GLY A 187 -5.77 -2.83 5.92
N ARG A 188 -4.96 -2.60 6.97
CA ARG A 188 -4.82 -1.30 7.64
C ARG A 188 -3.72 -0.50 6.95
N ALA A 189 -3.98 0.76 6.56
CA ALA A 189 -2.90 1.66 6.17
C ALA A 189 -2.15 2.13 7.41
N ILE A 190 -1.00 1.49 7.65
CA ILE A 190 -0.08 1.85 8.72
C ILE A 190 0.60 3.18 8.43
N GLN A 191 0.92 3.45 7.16
CA GLN A 191 1.47 4.73 6.74
C GLN A 191 1.09 5.02 5.29
N ALA A 192 0.75 6.28 4.97
CA ALA A 192 0.44 6.67 3.60
C ALA A 192 0.97 8.09 3.31
N PRO A 193 1.80 8.28 2.27
CA PRO A 193 2.30 9.60 1.87
C PRO A 193 1.23 10.38 1.10
N LEU A 194 1.57 11.62 0.69
CA LEU A 194 0.72 12.52 -0.08
C LEU A 194 0.08 11.82 -1.31
N ILE A 195 -1.21 12.07 -1.57
CA ILE A 195 -1.99 11.39 -2.61
C ILE A 195 -1.45 11.60 -4.04
N VAL A 196 -0.70 12.68 -4.25
CA VAL A 196 -0.48 13.25 -5.58
C VAL A 196 0.26 12.38 -6.59
N LYS A 197 1.04 11.37 -6.16
CA LYS A 197 1.73 10.46 -7.09
C LYS A 197 1.77 9.03 -6.58
N ALA A 198 1.11 8.13 -7.31
CA ALA A 198 1.17 6.70 -7.03
C ALA A 198 2.59 6.18 -7.30
N ARG A 199 3.28 5.75 -6.24
CA ARG A 199 4.58 5.07 -6.35
C ARG A 199 4.40 3.58 -6.61
N THR A 200 5.38 3.00 -7.28
CA THR A 200 5.39 1.55 -7.50
C THR A 200 5.41 0.84 -6.15
N THR A 201 4.48 -0.10 -6.03
CA THR A 201 4.10 -0.79 -4.81
C THR A 201 4.12 -2.29 -5.09
N PHE A 202 4.56 -3.06 -4.11
CA PHE A 202 4.34 -4.49 -4.03
C PHE A 202 3.13 -4.74 -3.15
N GLY A 203 2.18 -5.54 -3.62
CA GLY A 203 0.95 -5.89 -2.92
C GLY A 203 0.75 -7.40 -2.83
N ILE A 204 0.15 -7.84 -1.74
CA ILE A 204 -0.28 -9.21 -1.49
C ILE A 204 -1.78 -9.19 -1.26
N THR A 205 -2.53 -9.93 -2.07
CA THR A 205 -3.98 -10.05 -1.94
C THR A 205 -4.38 -10.96 -0.78
N ARG A 206 -5.66 -10.94 -0.40
CA ARG A 206 -6.20 -11.84 0.64
C ARG A 206 -6.03 -13.33 0.30
N ASP A 207 -6.01 -13.66 -0.99
CA ASP A 207 -5.73 -15.00 -1.54
C ASP A 207 -4.23 -15.22 -1.88
N ASN A 208 -3.34 -14.42 -1.27
CA ASN A 208 -1.88 -14.54 -1.37
C ASN A 208 -1.29 -14.37 -2.79
N LYS A 209 -2.03 -13.76 -3.73
CA LYS A 209 -1.50 -13.37 -5.04
C LYS A 209 -0.68 -12.10 -4.92
N VAL A 210 0.36 -12.02 -5.74
CA VAL A 210 1.28 -10.89 -5.81
C VAL A 210 0.84 -9.90 -6.90
N LEU A 211 0.89 -8.61 -6.58
CA LEU A 211 0.70 -7.51 -7.52
C LEU A 211 1.87 -6.55 -7.43
N ILE A 212 2.41 -6.13 -8.58
CA ILE A 212 3.43 -5.08 -8.66
C ILE A 212 2.91 -3.98 -9.59
N GLY A 213 2.93 -2.74 -9.13
CA GLY A 213 2.46 -1.62 -9.94
C GLY A 213 2.11 -0.39 -9.12
N LYS A 214 1.33 0.52 -9.70
CA LYS A 214 1.01 1.83 -9.11
C LYS A 214 -0.46 1.86 -8.65
N PRO A 215 -0.76 1.57 -7.37
CA PRO A 215 -2.12 1.60 -6.86
C PRO A 215 -2.70 3.02 -6.93
N LYS A 216 -3.97 3.11 -7.34
CA LYS A 216 -4.77 4.31 -7.12
C LYS A 216 -5.54 4.12 -5.83
N PHE A 217 -5.36 5.01 -4.89
CA PHE A 217 -6.14 5.01 -3.65
C PHE A 217 -7.04 6.24 -3.59
N ARG A 218 -8.11 6.11 -2.83
CA ARG A 218 -9.03 7.18 -2.51
C ARG A 218 -9.21 7.20 -0.99
N ARG A 219 -8.82 8.32 -0.39
CA ARG A 219 -8.91 8.58 1.04
C ARG A 219 -9.78 9.80 1.26
N ARG A 220 -10.87 9.65 2.00
CA ARG A 220 -11.79 10.74 2.30
C ARG A 220 -12.07 10.80 3.79
N ILE A 221 -12.29 12.02 4.25
CA ILE A 221 -12.85 12.30 5.56
C ILE A 221 -14.13 13.09 5.40
N ARG A 222 -15.10 12.82 6.26
CA ARG A 222 -16.32 13.60 6.38
C ARG A 222 -16.71 13.68 7.86
N PRO A 223 -16.53 14.82 8.52
CA PRO A 223 -17.26 15.11 9.74
C PRO A 223 -18.75 15.25 9.41
N GLU A 224 -19.62 14.77 10.29
CA GLU A 224 -21.07 14.68 10.05
C GLU A 224 -21.70 16.00 9.59
N ASN A 225 -21.24 17.11 10.18
CA ASN A 225 -21.76 18.46 9.99
C ASN A 225 -20.96 19.32 8.99
N ASP A 226 -20.02 18.73 8.26
CA ASP A 226 -19.06 19.45 7.42
C ASP A 226 -18.83 18.78 6.05
N PHE A 227 -18.05 19.46 5.20
CA PHE A 227 -17.76 18.98 3.86
C PHE A 227 -16.84 17.77 3.86
N PHE A 228 -17.00 16.92 2.84
CA PHE A 228 -16.01 15.89 2.57
C PHE A 228 -14.68 16.54 2.18
N SER A 229 -13.57 16.00 2.68
CA SER A 229 -12.22 16.41 2.31
C SER A 229 -11.38 15.20 1.92
N MET A 230 -10.39 15.40 1.05
CA MET A 230 -9.37 14.40 0.79
C MET A 230 -8.36 14.42 1.92
N ILE A 231 -7.80 13.25 2.25
CA ILE A 231 -6.75 13.14 3.27
C ILE A 231 -5.41 12.94 2.58
N ASP A 232 -4.50 13.87 2.82
CA ASP A 232 -3.17 13.90 2.24
C ASP A 232 -2.29 12.77 2.78
N GLY A 233 -2.34 12.48 4.08
CA GLY A 233 -1.44 11.50 4.70
C GLY A 233 -2.06 10.67 5.81
N ILE A 234 -1.44 9.52 6.08
CA ILE A 234 -1.66 8.74 7.30
C ILE A 234 -0.31 8.54 7.97
N ASN A 235 -0.21 8.84 9.26
CA ASN A 235 0.98 8.57 10.08
C ASN A 235 2.28 9.15 9.50
N LYS A 236 2.19 10.35 8.92
CA LYS A 236 3.32 11.14 8.43
C LYS A 236 3.35 12.52 9.10
N LYS A 237 4.46 13.24 9.03
CA LYS A 237 4.47 14.66 9.44
C LYS A 237 3.49 15.48 8.58
N CYS A 238 2.59 16.23 9.23
CA CYS A 238 1.68 17.16 8.57
C CYS A 238 2.46 18.38 8.08
N GLY A 239 2.38 18.65 6.78
CA GLY A 239 2.93 19.83 6.12
C GLY A 239 1.93 20.99 6.06
N TYR A 240 2.38 22.08 5.46
CA TYR A 240 1.55 23.22 5.11
C TYR A 240 0.49 22.81 4.09
N GLY A 241 -0.77 23.24 4.27
CA GLY A 241 -1.85 22.92 3.33
C GLY A 241 -2.28 21.46 3.30
N GLU A 242 -1.96 20.65 4.31
CA GLU A 242 -2.28 19.23 4.36
C GLU A 242 -3.33 18.87 5.43
N ILE A 243 -4.08 17.81 5.16
CA ILE A 243 -4.96 17.11 6.11
C ILE A 243 -4.38 15.71 6.35
N VAL A 244 -4.02 15.38 7.60
CA VAL A 244 -3.36 14.12 7.94
C VAL A 244 -4.12 13.41 9.07
N ILE A 245 -4.31 12.09 8.94
CA ILE A 245 -4.79 11.26 10.05
C ILE A 245 -3.59 10.60 10.74
N TYR A 246 -3.63 10.60 12.06
CA TYR A 246 -2.75 9.79 12.89
C TYR A 246 -3.56 8.72 13.62
N THR A 247 -3.08 7.48 13.58
CA THR A 247 -3.65 6.32 14.29
C THR A 247 -2.74 5.91 15.44
N SER A 248 -3.20 4.99 16.28
CA SER A 248 -2.41 4.46 17.39
C SER A 248 -1.13 3.72 16.96
N ASP A 249 -0.97 3.40 15.67
CA ASP A 249 0.29 2.89 15.12
C ASP A 249 1.42 3.96 15.17
N TYR A 250 1.08 5.25 15.21
CA TYR A 250 2.02 6.38 15.31
C TYR A 250 2.28 6.74 16.78
N VAL A 251 3.22 6.06 17.42
CA VAL A 251 3.50 6.17 18.87
C VAL A 251 4.16 7.49 19.33
N LYS A 252 4.04 8.58 18.57
CA LYS A 252 4.61 9.89 18.90
C LYS A 252 3.53 10.88 19.29
N LYS A 253 3.90 11.82 20.17
CA LYS A 253 3.15 13.06 20.28
C LYS A 253 3.31 13.87 18.99
N VAL A 254 2.24 14.54 18.57
CA VAL A 254 2.20 15.26 17.30
C VAL A 254 2.05 16.75 17.59
N ALA A 255 3.01 17.54 17.15
CA ALA A 255 2.90 18.99 17.13
C ALA A 255 1.89 19.42 16.06
N VAL A 256 0.95 20.27 16.46
CA VAL A 256 0.01 20.91 15.55
C VAL A 256 0.76 22.00 14.78
N PRO A 257 0.67 22.05 13.44
CA PRO A 257 1.31 23.12 12.68
C PRO A 257 0.71 24.48 13.07
N LYS A 258 1.51 25.55 12.99
CA LYS A 258 1.05 26.91 13.32
C LYS A 258 -0.25 27.22 12.56
N GLY A 259 -1.24 27.75 13.27
CA GLY A 259 -2.56 28.08 12.73
C GLY A 259 -3.52 26.89 12.56
N GLY A 260 -3.00 25.65 12.55
CA GLY A 260 -3.79 24.43 12.40
C GLY A 260 -4.60 24.04 13.65
N MET A 261 -5.35 22.94 13.49
CA MET A 261 -6.14 22.32 14.56
C MET A 261 -6.00 20.79 14.50
N GLY A 262 -5.84 20.17 15.66
CA GLY A 262 -5.98 18.73 15.85
C GLY A 262 -7.34 18.39 16.45
N TYR A 263 -8.03 17.40 15.88
CA TYR A 263 -9.28 16.83 16.41
C TYR A 263 -9.01 15.41 16.87
N ILE A 264 -9.03 15.20 18.19
CA ILE A 264 -8.87 13.88 18.80
C ILE A 264 -10.22 13.17 18.71
N PHE A 265 -10.23 11.92 18.25
CA PHE A 265 -11.44 11.11 18.15
C PHE A 265 -11.25 9.73 18.76
N ASP A 266 -12.34 9.13 19.24
CA ASP A 266 -12.35 7.79 19.85
C ASP A 266 -12.48 6.65 18.82
N GLY A 267 -12.56 5.40 19.28
CA GLY A 267 -12.72 4.22 18.43
C GLY A 267 -14.02 4.18 17.60
N ALA A 268 -15.03 4.97 17.97
CA ALA A 268 -16.28 5.13 17.21
C ALA A 268 -16.22 6.29 16.20
N GLY A 269 -15.10 7.03 16.17
CA GLY A 269 -14.90 8.20 15.33
C GLY A 269 -15.54 9.47 15.90
N VAL A 270 -15.92 9.50 17.17
CA VAL A 270 -16.50 10.69 17.80
C VAL A 270 -15.38 11.59 18.30
N VAL A 271 -15.40 12.87 17.92
CA VAL A 271 -14.42 13.86 18.41
C VAL A 271 -14.59 14.05 19.91
N THR A 272 -13.51 13.88 20.66
CA THR A 272 -13.49 14.02 22.12
C THR A 272 -12.77 15.28 22.58
N GLY A 273 -11.93 15.87 21.73
CA GLY A 273 -11.18 17.08 22.07
C GLY A 273 -10.52 17.75 20.88
N LEU A 274 -10.21 19.03 21.03
CA LEU A 274 -9.52 19.86 20.05
C LEU A 274 -8.20 20.38 20.64
N VAL A 275 -7.14 20.44 19.84
CA VAL A 275 -5.82 20.90 20.27
C VAL A 275 -5.16 21.83 19.25
N ARG A 276 -4.42 22.83 19.74
CA ARG A 276 -3.67 23.78 18.89
C ARG A 276 -2.15 23.74 19.06
N ALA A 277 -1.64 23.01 20.06
CA ALA A 277 -0.22 22.93 20.35
C ALA A 277 0.33 21.53 20.07
N GLU A 278 -0.07 20.55 20.88
CA GLU A 278 0.38 19.18 20.78
C GLU A 278 -0.77 18.23 21.11
N ALA A 279 -0.83 17.07 20.45
CA ALA A 279 -1.73 15.98 20.78
C ALA A 279 -0.96 14.71 21.10
N LYS A 280 -1.45 13.99 22.12
CA LYS A 280 -1.20 12.56 22.28
C LYS A 280 -2.29 11.81 21.51
N ILE A 281 -1.88 10.85 20.69
CA ILE A 281 -2.83 10.00 19.96
C ILE A 281 -3.40 8.97 20.94
N PRO A 282 -4.74 8.82 21.02
CA PRO A 282 -5.34 7.84 21.91
C PRO A 282 -5.04 6.41 21.42
N GLU A 283 -5.08 5.45 22.35
CA GLU A 283 -4.88 4.04 21.98
C GLU A 283 -5.99 3.50 21.08
N GLU A 284 -7.22 3.94 21.37
CA GLU A 284 -8.44 3.69 20.62
C GLU A 284 -8.87 4.99 19.94
N GLY A 285 -9.05 4.95 18.61
CA GLY A 285 -9.35 6.14 17.80
C GLY A 285 -8.11 6.76 17.15
N GLY A 286 -8.01 8.09 17.17
CA GLY A 286 -6.92 8.78 16.49
C GLY A 286 -6.94 10.29 16.61
N LEU A 287 -6.16 10.93 15.75
CA LEU A 287 -6.05 12.39 15.63
C LEU A 287 -6.19 12.77 14.15
N LEU A 288 -7.17 13.62 13.85
CA LEU A 288 -7.25 14.31 12.57
C LEU A 288 -6.52 15.65 12.71
N MET A 289 -5.47 15.83 11.92
CA MET A 289 -4.73 17.08 11.81
C MET A 289 -5.17 17.85 10.57
N VAL A 290 -5.57 19.09 10.76
CA VAL A 290 -6.01 19.99 9.68
C VAL A 290 -5.15 21.24 9.72
N SER A 291 -4.42 21.52 8.63
CA SER A 291 -3.69 22.77 8.47
C SER A 291 -4.63 23.97 8.37
N GLU A 292 -4.12 25.17 8.65
CA GLU A 292 -4.89 26.41 8.70
C GLU A 292 -5.73 26.64 7.42
N GLU A 293 -5.16 26.32 6.25
CA GLU A 293 -5.75 26.53 4.93
C GLU A 293 -7.07 25.78 4.74
N HIS A 294 -7.26 24.66 5.45
CA HIS A 294 -8.43 23.80 5.32
C HIS A 294 -9.44 23.93 6.45
N LEU A 295 -9.16 24.73 7.50
CA LEU A 295 -10.05 24.85 8.67
C LEU A 295 -11.46 25.31 8.32
N HIS A 296 -11.64 26.10 7.26
CA HIS A 296 -12.94 26.51 6.76
C HIS A 296 -13.88 25.34 6.39
N ARG A 297 -13.32 24.14 6.11
CA ARG A 297 -14.06 22.92 5.80
C ARG A 297 -14.46 22.10 7.03
N PHE A 298 -13.97 22.47 8.21
CA PHE A 298 -14.17 21.78 9.49
C PHE A 298 -14.79 22.71 10.54
N LYS A 299 -15.48 23.77 10.12
CA LYS A 299 -15.98 24.84 11.00
C LYS A 299 -17.03 24.36 11.99
N ASN A 300 -17.75 23.29 11.68
CA ASN A 300 -18.79 22.70 12.52
C ASN A 300 -18.30 21.45 13.26
N THR A 301 -16.99 21.14 13.16
CA THR A 301 -16.39 19.98 13.81
C THR A 301 -15.99 20.36 15.24
N ALA A 302 -16.72 19.84 16.22
CA ALA A 302 -16.49 20.06 17.65
C ALA A 302 -16.55 18.73 18.42
N ALA A 303 -16.28 18.76 19.73
CA ALA A 303 -16.51 17.58 20.57
C ALA A 303 -17.95 17.06 20.41
N GLY A 304 -18.10 15.73 20.33
CA GLY A 304 -19.37 15.06 19.99
C GLY A 304 -19.62 14.87 18.50
N THR A 305 -18.85 15.52 17.61
CA THR A 305 -19.03 15.34 16.15
C THR A 305 -18.48 13.99 15.71
N LYS A 306 -19.26 13.23 14.93
CA LYS A 306 -18.77 11.99 14.31
C LYS A 306 -17.97 12.27 13.05
N ILE A 307 -16.82 11.62 12.92
CA ILE A 307 -15.93 11.67 11.77
C ILE A 307 -15.99 10.31 11.06
N LEU A 308 -16.39 10.33 9.79
CA LEU A 308 -16.29 9.18 8.90
C LEU A 308 -14.99 9.24 8.09
N PHE A 309 -14.13 8.25 8.28
CA PHE A 309 -12.96 8.02 7.46
C PHE A 309 -13.20 6.85 6.51
N THR A 310 -12.85 7.04 5.23
CA THR A 310 -12.84 5.96 4.24
C THR A 310 -11.52 5.93 3.49
N GLN A 311 -10.98 4.73 3.35
CA GLN A 311 -9.86 4.45 2.46
C GLN A 311 -10.18 3.24 1.59
N SER A 312 -10.00 3.40 0.29
CA SER A 312 -10.12 2.32 -0.68
C SER A 312 -8.93 2.33 -1.62
N LEU A 313 -8.40 1.15 -1.89
CA LEU A 313 -7.58 0.89 -3.07
C LEU A 313 -8.52 0.58 -4.23
N MET A 314 -8.31 1.22 -5.37
CA MET A 314 -9.12 0.96 -6.56
C MET A 314 -8.65 -0.31 -7.26
N SER A 315 -9.55 -0.98 -7.97
CA SER A 315 -9.23 -2.15 -8.78
C SER A 315 -8.02 -1.92 -9.69
N PRO A 316 -7.09 -2.90 -9.81
CA PRO A 316 -7.14 -4.27 -9.27
C PRO A 316 -6.63 -4.44 -7.82
N TRP A 317 -6.43 -3.36 -7.07
CA TRP A 317 -5.80 -3.39 -5.73
C TRP A 317 -6.80 -3.51 -4.57
N ASP A 318 -8.10 -3.62 -4.86
CA ASP A 318 -9.19 -3.67 -3.88
C ASP A 318 -9.19 -4.96 -3.01
N SER A 319 -8.54 -6.02 -3.50
CA SER A 319 -8.33 -7.28 -2.75
C SER A 319 -7.02 -7.32 -1.95
N VAL A 320 -6.19 -6.27 -2.03
CA VAL A 320 -4.87 -6.22 -1.37
C VAL A 320 -5.02 -6.14 0.15
N ARG A 321 -4.32 -7.04 0.85
CA ARG A 321 -4.23 -7.13 2.31
C ARG A 321 -2.97 -6.41 2.80
N ASP A 322 -1.83 -6.72 2.21
CA ASP A 322 -0.55 -6.11 2.60
C ASP A 322 0.06 -5.40 1.40
N ALA A 323 0.71 -4.26 1.62
CA ALA A 323 1.44 -3.57 0.58
C ALA A 323 2.56 -2.70 1.15
N PHE A 324 3.69 -2.61 0.45
CA PHE A 324 4.65 -1.54 0.66
C PHE A 324 5.03 -0.87 -0.66
N GLY A 325 5.20 0.45 -0.61
CA GLY A 325 5.69 1.25 -1.72
C GLY A 325 7.21 1.38 -1.65
N SER A 326 7.90 1.00 -2.72
CA SER A 326 9.34 1.23 -2.86
C SER A 326 9.65 2.30 -3.92
N GLY A 327 8.77 2.43 -4.93
CA GLY A 327 8.92 3.42 -5.99
C GLY A 327 10.10 3.14 -6.92
N MET A 328 10.41 1.87 -7.19
CA MET A 328 11.48 1.46 -8.10
C MET A 328 11.04 0.26 -8.93
N LEU A 329 10.14 0.49 -9.89
CA LEU A 329 9.71 -0.54 -10.85
C LEU A 329 10.90 -0.95 -11.73
N LEU A 330 11.20 -2.25 -11.78
CA LEU A 330 12.31 -2.78 -12.58
C LEU A 330 11.80 -3.40 -13.88
N VAL A 331 10.83 -4.30 -13.75
CA VAL A 331 10.35 -5.15 -14.85
C VAL A 331 8.83 -5.08 -14.92
N THR A 332 8.29 -4.97 -16.13
CA THR A 332 6.86 -5.07 -16.43
C THR A 332 6.67 -5.90 -17.69
N ASP A 333 5.73 -6.84 -17.69
CA ASP A 333 5.44 -7.72 -18.85
C ASP A 333 6.72 -8.36 -19.45
N ALA A 334 7.62 -8.85 -18.57
CA ALA A 334 8.91 -9.45 -18.90
C ALA A 334 9.87 -8.53 -19.69
N LYS A 335 9.78 -7.21 -19.47
CA LYS A 335 10.69 -6.21 -20.04
C LYS A 335 11.22 -5.29 -18.97
N ILE A 336 12.50 -4.92 -19.08
CA ILE A 336 13.08 -3.86 -18.26
C ILE A 336 12.34 -2.55 -18.56
N THR A 337 11.83 -1.93 -17.51
CA THR A 337 11.02 -0.69 -17.56
C THR A 337 11.47 0.34 -16.53
N PHE A 338 12.61 0.10 -15.89
CA PHE A 338 13.20 1.04 -14.96
C PHE A 338 13.44 2.39 -15.64
N ASP A 339 12.98 3.44 -14.98
CA ASP A 339 13.17 4.82 -15.40
C ASP A 339 13.33 5.67 -14.15
N GLN A 340 14.55 6.14 -13.93
CA GLN A 340 14.91 6.95 -12.77
C GLN A 340 13.97 8.15 -12.58
N SER A 341 13.61 8.84 -13.67
CA SER A 341 12.83 10.07 -13.62
C SER A 341 11.36 9.79 -13.29
N ARG A 342 10.79 8.75 -13.90
CA ARG A 342 9.40 8.33 -13.70
C ARG A 342 9.16 7.73 -12.32
N GLU A 343 10.17 7.09 -11.76
CA GLU A 343 10.17 6.51 -10.41
C GLU A 343 10.64 7.52 -9.34
N GLU A 344 11.13 8.69 -9.76
CA GLU A 344 11.64 9.77 -8.90
C GLU A 344 12.74 9.27 -7.94
N VAL A 345 13.63 8.44 -8.46
CA VAL A 345 14.72 7.87 -7.68
C VAL A 345 15.84 8.89 -7.59
N GLY A 346 16.16 9.30 -6.36
CA GLY A 346 17.21 10.28 -6.10
C GLY A 346 18.55 9.85 -6.70
N ARG A 347 19.28 10.80 -7.31
CA ARG A 347 20.58 10.52 -7.95
C ARG A 347 21.59 9.85 -7.01
N TYR A 348 21.50 10.12 -5.72
CA TYR A 348 22.35 9.51 -4.67
C TYR A 348 22.13 8.00 -4.50
N LEU A 349 21.05 7.43 -5.03
CA LEU A 349 20.79 6.00 -5.04
C LEU A 349 21.32 5.30 -6.29
N MET A 350 21.81 6.04 -7.30
CA MET A 350 22.30 5.46 -8.56
C MET A 350 23.69 4.82 -8.41
N GLY A 351 24.06 4.01 -9.40
CA GLY A 351 25.36 3.32 -9.47
C GLY A 351 25.39 1.99 -8.72
N ASP A 352 26.57 1.37 -8.71
CA ASP A 352 26.79 0.05 -8.11
C ASP A 352 26.56 0.08 -6.60
N ALA A 353 25.70 -0.81 -6.12
CA ALA A 353 25.51 -1.08 -4.69
C ALA A 353 24.98 -2.50 -4.48
N PRO A 354 24.98 -3.01 -3.24
CA PRO A 354 24.11 -4.12 -2.88
C PRO A 354 22.66 -3.75 -3.20
N ARG A 355 21.94 -4.64 -3.88
CA ARG A 355 20.55 -4.42 -4.28
C ARG A 355 19.70 -5.59 -3.85
N THR A 356 18.46 -5.26 -3.50
CA THR A 356 17.42 -6.22 -3.20
C THR A 356 16.28 -6.02 -4.17
N ALA A 357 15.75 -7.09 -4.73
CA ALA A 357 14.60 -7.06 -5.62
C ALA A 357 13.65 -8.23 -5.34
N ILE A 358 12.37 -8.00 -5.62
CA ILE A 358 11.33 -9.04 -5.56
C ILE A 358 10.51 -9.01 -6.85
N GLY A 359 10.06 -10.17 -7.30
CA GLY A 359 9.32 -10.32 -8.54
C GLY A 359 8.47 -11.58 -8.58
N ILE A 360 7.66 -11.70 -9.62
CA ILE A 360 6.79 -12.85 -9.87
C ILE A 360 7.04 -13.37 -11.29
N THR A 361 7.10 -14.69 -11.46
CA THR A 361 7.24 -15.31 -12.79
C THR A 361 5.87 -15.64 -13.40
N ALA A 362 5.85 -15.93 -14.70
CA ALA A 362 4.63 -16.40 -15.39
C ALA A 362 4.11 -17.74 -14.84
N ALA A 363 4.98 -18.51 -14.18
CA ALA A 363 4.66 -19.76 -13.51
C ALA A 363 4.14 -19.56 -12.07
N ASN A 364 3.90 -18.31 -11.65
CA ASN A 364 3.49 -17.95 -10.30
C ASN A 364 4.56 -18.32 -9.25
N GLU A 365 5.83 -18.10 -9.56
CA GLU A 365 6.91 -18.20 -8.58
C GLU A 365 7.26 -16.82 -8.03
N LEU A 366 7.20 -16.64 -6.71
CA LEU A 366 7.74 -15.44 -6.06
C LEU A 366 9.27 -15.57 -6.01
N VAL A 367 9.97 -14.58 -6.54
CA VAL A 367 11.42 -14.50 -6.56
C VAL A 367 11.87 -13.38 -5.62
N MET A 368 12.78 -13.69 -4.70
CA MET A 368 13.49 -12.72 -3.87
C MET A 368 14.98 -12.81 -4.18
N ALA A 369 15.58 -11.72 -4.65
CA ALA A 369 16.99 -11.69 -5.05
C ALA A 369 17.75 -10.61 -4.30
N VAL A 370 18.96 -10.94 -3.84
CA VAL A 370 19.92 -10.01 -3.25
C VAL A 370 21.25 -10.13 -3.98
N ALA A 371 21.67 -9.04 -4.62
CA ALA A 371 23.01 -8.90 -5.17
C ALA A 371 23.92 -8.27 -4.11
N ASP A 372 25.07 -8.91 -3.85
CA ASP A 372 26.07 -8.41 -2.92
C ASP A 372 26.76 -7.14 -3.46
N GLY A 373 27.54 -6.45 -2.64
CA GLY A 373 28.24 -5.23 -3.07
C GLY A 373 29.04 -4.56 -1.95
N ARG A 374 29.76 -3.49 -2.31
CA ARG A 374 30.68 -2.74 -1.42
C ARG A 374 31.76 -3.63 -0.77
N SER A 375 32.16 -4.69 -1.45
CA SER A 375 33.34 -5.49 -1.12
C SER A 375 34.57 -4.98 -1.87
N SER A 376 35.77 -5.37 -1.44
CA SER A 376 37.00 -5.15 -2.22
C SER A 376 36.98 -5.87 -3.57
N SER A 377 36.22 -6.97 -3.67
CA SER A 377 36.17 -7.82 -4.86
C SER A 377 35.01 -7.50 -5.81
N TYR A 378 33.93 -6.88 -5.31
CA TYR A 378 32.74 -6.57 -6.10
C TYR A 378 32.01 -5.34 -5.53
N ARG A 379 31.70 -4.38 -6.41
CA ARG A 379 31.03 -3.12 -6.03
C ARG A 379 29.52 -3.29 -5.84
N GLY A 380 28.95 -4.28 -6.51
CA GLY A 380 27.51 -4.54 -6.61
C GLY A 380 26.96 -4.15 -7.98
N VAL A 381 25.65 -4.01 -8.03
CA VAL A 381 24.92 -3.79 -9.30
C VAL A 381 24.13 -2.49 -9.28
N ASP A 382 23.92 -1.92 -10.46
CA ASP A 382 23.00 -0.81 -10.67
C ASP A 382 21.55 -1.30 -10.84
N PHE A 383 20.64 -0.37 -11.17
CA PHE A 383 19.22 -0.68 -11.30
C PHE A 383 18.87 -1.41 -12.61
N ASP A 384 19.60 -1.19 -13.69
CA ASP A 384 19.39 -1.88 -14.96
C ASP A 384 19.91 -3.31 -14.86
N GLU A 385 21.03 -3.50 -14.19
CA GLU A 385 21.63 -4.82 -13.93
C GLU A 385 20.78 -5.67 -12.99
N ILE A 386 20.26 -5.12 -11.88
CA ILE A 386 19.31 -5.89 -11.04
C ILE A 386 18.00 -6.16 -11.78
N ALA A 387 17.56 -5.28 -12.68
CA ALA A 387 16.41 -5.57 -13.53
C ALA A 387 16.71 -6.74 -14.50
N GLN A 388 17.91 -6.78 -15.07
CA GLN A 388 18.36 -7.89 -15.92
C GLN A 388 18.44 -9.20 -15.13
N ILE A 389 18.99 -9.20 -13.91
CA ILE A 389 19.00 -10.37 -13.02
C ILE A 389 17.58 -10.91 -12.80
N MET A 390 16.60 -10.03 -12.58
CA MET A 390 15.21 -10.44 -12.39
C MET A 390 14.58 -11.01 -13.68
N ILE A 391 14.94 -10.49 -14.86
CA ILE A 391 14.59 -11.07 -16.16
C ILE A 391 15.20 -12.46 -16.32
N ASP A 392 16.47 -12.64 -15.98
CA ASP A 392 17.17 -13.92 -16.06
C ASP A 392 16.59 -14.95 -15.07
N CYS A 393 16.00 -14.46 -13.97
CA CYS A 393 15.19 -15.28 -13.07
C CYS A 393 13.77 -15.57 -13.60
N GLY A 394 13.40 -15.08 -14.79
CA GLY A 394 12.11 -15.32 -15.42
C GLY A 394 10.96 -14.47 -14.88
N CYS A 395 11.25 -13.38 -14.16
CA CYS A 395 10.22 -12.50 -13.62
C CYS A 395 9.50 -11.77 -14.77
N THR A 396 8.17 -11.78 -14.75
CA THR A 396 7.36 -10.93 -15.62
C THR A 396 7.22 -9.53 -15.05
N ASP A 397 7.19 -9.40 -13.72
CA ASP A 397 7.09 -8.13 -13.03
C ASP A 397 8.03 -8.16 -11.83
N ALA A 398 8.77 -7.07 -11.61
CA ALA A 398 9.73 -6.97 -10.52
C ALA A 398 9.90 -5.52 -10.03
N ILE A 399 10.19 -5.39 -8.74
CA ILE A 399 10.40 -4.11 -8.05
C ILE A 399 11.67 -4.21 -7.18
N ALA A 400 12.48 -3.16 -7.17
CA ALA A 400 13.60 -3.04 -6.24
C ALA A 400 13.12 -2.57 -4.87
N LEU A 401 13.76 -3.06 -3.83
CA LEU A 401 13.52 -2.70 -2.42
C LEU A 401 14.64 -1.81 -1.89
N ASP A 402 14.62 -1.51 -0.59
CA ASP A 402 15.76 -0.83 0.04
C ASP A 402 17.04 -1.65 -0.16
N GLY A 403 18.16 -0.96 -0.36
CA GLY A 403 19.43 -1.55 -0.78
C GLY A 403 20.58 -1.23 0.17
N GLY A 404 21.80 -1.34 -0.34
CA GLY A 404 23.01 -1.10 0.45
C GLY A 404 23.06 -2.02 1.68
N GLY A 405 23.41 -1.46 2.84
CA GLY A 405 23.50 -2.22 4.09
C GLY A 405 22.18 -2.83 4.58
N SER A 406 21.04 -2.41 4.02
CA SER A 406 19.74 -3.04 4.32
C SER A 406 19.56 -4.38 3.58
N SER A 407 20.32 -4.62 2.50
CA SER A 407 20.17 -5.82 1.67
C SER A 407 20.54 -7.06 2.47
N THR A 408 19.54 -7.88 2.76
CA THR A 408 19.73 -9.12 3.51
C THR A 408 18.69 -10.14 3.06
N LEU A 409 19.13 -11.37 2.82
CA LEU A 409 18.27 -12.52 2.51
C LEU A 409 18.48 -13.60 3.58
N VAL A 410 17.39 -14.07 4.17
CA VAL A 410 17.41 -15.07 5.24
C VAL A 410 16.60 -16.28 4.82
N TYR A 411 17.12 -17.48 5.09
CA TYR A 411 16.42 -18.75 4.90
C TYR A 411 16.80 -19.73 6.02
N LYS A 412 15.80 -20.39 6.61
CA LYS A 412 15.95 -21.30 7.76
C LYS A 412 16.80 -20.71 8.90
N GLY A 413 16.65 -19.40 9.14
CA GLY A 413 17.37 -18.65 10.17
C GLY A 413 18.80 -18.22 9.80
N GLY A 414 19.37 -18.73 8.70
CA GLY A 414 20.69 -18.35 8.20
C GLY A 414 20.62 -17.16 7.23
N VAL A 415 21.62 -16.28 7.26
CA VAL A 415 21.80 -15.23 6.24
C VAL A 415 22.51 -15.85 5.04
N LEU A 416 21.97 -15.66 3.84
CA LEU A 416 22.53 -16.23 2.62
C LEU A 416 23.62 -15.36 2.00
N ASN A 417 23.47 -14.05 2.07
CA ASN A 417 24.30 -13.10 1.33
C ASN A 417 25.38 -12.43 2.20
N ASN A 418 26.38 -11.81 1.56
CA ASN A 418 27.41 -11.05 2.29
C ASN A 418 26.91 -9.63 2.61
N VAL A 419 26.72 -9.36 3.90
CA VAL A 419 26.24 -8.04 4.37
C VAL A 419 27.32 -6.97 4.18
N SER A 420 26.91 -5.79 3.72
CA SER A 420 27.86 -4.74 3.31
C SER A 420 28.27 -3.74 4.40
N ASP A 421 27.52 -3.67 5.50
CA ASP A 421 27.85 -2.76 6.60
C ASP A 421 28.94 -3.37 7.50
N LYS A 422 29.98 -2.61 7.81
CA LYS A 422 31.08 -3.05 8.70
C LYS A 422 30.60 -3.45 10.10
N GLY A 423 29.48 -2.90 10.55
CA GLY A 423 28.84 -3.22 11.83
C GLY A 423 27.97 -4.49 11.81
N GLY A 424 27.96 -5.24 10.70
CA GLY A 424 27.12 -6.42 10.51
C GLY A 424 25.72 -6.09 10.01
N LEU A 425 24.74 -6.90 10.42
CA LEU A 425 23.34 -6.77 9.98
C LEU A 425 22.74 -5.41 10.37
N ARG A 426 22.28 -4.66 9.37
CA ARG A 426 21.57 -3.40 9.59
C ARG A 426 20.21 -3.65 10.23
N LYS A 427 19.85 -2.79 11.18
CA LYS A 427 18.46 -2.72 11.67
C LYS A 427 17.59 -2.04 10.61
N ILE A 428 16.51 -2.70 10.22
CA ILE A 428 15.53 -2.25 9.23
C ILE A 428 14.16 -2.05 9.89
N ALA A 429 13.27 -1.31 9.22
CA ALA A 429 11.94 -0.98 9.74
C ALA A 429 10.87 -2.03 9.40
N ASN A 430 10.96 -2.65 8.22
CA ASN A 430 9.98 -3.57 7.69
C ASN A 430 10.64 -4.61 6.78
N ALA A 431 9.94 -5.73 6.55
CA ALA A 431 10.43 -6.86 5.77
C ALA A 431 9.28 -7.56 5.03
N LEU A 432 9.64 -8.31 3.99
CA LEU A 432 8.81 -9.35 3.40
C LEU A 432 9.28 -10.69 3.97
N VAL A 433 8.39 -11.44 4.62
CA VAL A 433 8.68 -12.75 5.19
C VAL A 433 7.78 -13.82 4.60
N LEU A 434 8.23 -15.07 4.61
CA LEU A 434 7.47 -16.25 4.23
C LEU A 434 7.08 -17.02 5.48
N LEU A 435 5.78 -17.10 5.74
CA LEU A 435 5.22 -17.83 6.87
C LEU A 435 4.72 -19.20 6.39
N LYS A 436 4.85 -20.23 7.23
CA LYS A 436 4.29 -21.56 6.94
C LYS A 436 2.77 -21.43 6.80
N ALA A 437 2.20 -22.09 5.80
CA ALA A 437 0.75 -22.26 5.75
C ALA A 437 0.29 -23.09 6.95
N LYS A 438 -0.87 -22.73 7.51
CA LYS A 438 -1.48 -23.46 8.62
C LYS A 438 -2.24 -24.68 8.13
#